data_AF-A0A539E1P3-F1
#
_entry.id   AF-A0A539E1P3-F1
#
_cell.length_a   1.000
_cell.length_b   1.000
_cell.length_c   1.000
_cell.angle_alpha   90.00
_cell.angle_beta   90.00
_cell.angle_gamma   90.00
#
_symmetry.space_group_name_H-M   'P 1'
#
loop_
_entity.id
_entity.type
_entity.pdbx_description
1 polymer ?
#
loop_
_entity_poly.entity_id
_entity_poly.type
_entity_poly.pdbx_seq_one_letter_code
_entity_poly.pdbx_strand_id
1 'polypeptide(L)'
;MRPDASNLNFVAGQTVPNLITVKTGANGKVNVFNSTGAANVIADVVGYYTSVAPPGGGRFTPLTPDRVLDTRTGIGRGGVAGAVDPGQSIDLQVTGVGGVPVSGINAVALNVTVDQPSASGFVTTWPTGEPRPNASTHNFVPNLTAANLVLAKVGANGKVSLFNSSGATHLIADVVGYFSASGGAFVPVTPERLLDTRDGTGGVLGALGPTVNVGASLADGTPVPSSATAVIVNITAVNSTLPSYVTAWPAGLTRPTASIMNPRPGVPVPNQAYLKLGPGGMLDVFNFTGSTDVVIDVFGYIQ
;
A
#
# COMPACT_ATOMS: atom_id res chain seq x y z
N MET A 1 -5.56 2.29 -25.00
CA MET A 1 -6.19 3.50 -24.42
C MET A 1 -5.53 3.79 -23.09
N ARG A 2 -5.42 5.08 -22.71
CA ARG A 2 -4.88 5.51 -21.41
C ARG A 2 -6.02 5.48 -20.37
N PRO A 3 -5.85 4.87 -19.19
CA PRO A 3 -6.82 5.00 -18.11
C PRO A 3 -6.85 6.44 -17.57
N ASP A 4 -7.99 6.90 -17.06
CA ASP A 4 -8.10 8.19 -16.36
C ASP A 4 -7.66 8.12 -14.88
N ALA A 5 -6.98 7.04 -14.49
CA ALA A 5 -6.40 6.84 -13.17
C ALA A 5 -5.00 7.48 -13.08
N SER A 6 -4.72 8.22 -12.00
CA SER A 6 -3.36 8.69 -11.67
C SER A 6 -2.76 7.84 -10.56
N ASN A 7 -1.54 7.33 -10.77
CA ASN A 7 -0.86 6.52 -9.75
C ASN A 7 0.04 7.34 -8.83
N LEU A 8 0.58 8.46 -9.32
CA LEU A 8 1.50 9.31 -8.58
C LEU A 8 1.03 10.75 -8.72
N ASN A 9 0.99 11.45 -7.59
CA ASN A 9 0.70 12.87 -7.53
C ASN A 9 1.83 13.52 -6.71
N PHE A 10 2.48 14.52 -7.28
CA PHE A 10 3.66 15.16 -6.69
C PHE A 10 3.65 16.66 -6.96
N VAL A 11 4.39 17.41 -6.16
CA VAL A 11 4.66 18.85 -6.37
C VAL A 11 6.13 19.08 -6.70
N ALA A 12 6.46 20.26 -7.21
CA ALA A 12 7.82 20.61 -7.61
C ALA A 12 8.84 20.40 -6.46
N GLY A 13 9.99 19.81 -6.79
CA GLY A 13 11.09 19.59 -5.84
C GLY A 13 10.94 18.36 -4.93
N GLN A 14 9.87 17.56 -5.07
CA GLN A 14 9.69 16.32 -4.30
C GLN A 14 10.05 15.08 -5.09
N THR A 15 10.62 14.09 -4.40
CA THR A 15 10.68 12.69 -4.86
C THR A 15 9.57 11.92 -4.14
N VAL A 16 8.62 11.37 -4.90
CA VAL A 16 7.46 10.66 -4.35
C VAL A 16 7.48 9.21 -4.85
N PRO A 17 7.48 8.20 -3.96
CA PRO A 17 7.34 6.80 -4.36
C PRO A 17 5.87 6.43 -4.52
N ASN A 18 5.60 5.41 -5.33
CA ASN A 18 4.43 4.57 -5.17
C ASN A 18 4.76 3.19 -5.75
N LEU A 19 4.33 2.12 -5.09
CA LEU A 19 4.34 0.80 -5.70
C LEU A 19 3.15 0.72 -6.66
N ILE A 20 3.36 0.28 -7.89
CA ILE A 20 2.26 0.10 -8.84
C ILE A 20 2.28 -1.30 -9.47
N THR A 21 1.09 -1.86 -9.64
CA THR A 21 0.86 -3.08 -10.41
C THR A 21 0.25 -2.68 -11.74
N VAL A 22 0.97 -2.92 -12.83
CA VAL A 22 0.53 -2.55 -14.19
C VAL A 22 0.56 -3.77 -15.10
N LYS A 23 -0.46 -3.90 -15.95
CA LYS A 23 -0.45 -4.89 -17.03
C LYS A 23 0.58 -4.47 -18.08
N THR A 24 1.46 -5.38 -18.45
CA THR A 24 2.42 -5.13 -19.53
C THR A 24 1.72 -5.11 -20.88
N GLY A 25 2.13 -4.19 -21.75
CA GLY A 25 1.70 -4.12 -23.14
C GLY A 25 2.45 -5.11 -24.02
N ALA A 26 2.26 -4.99 -25.34
CA ALA A 26 3.00 -5.78 -26.32
C ALA A 26 4.52 -5.70 -26.08
N ASN A 27 5.19 -6.85 -26.16
CA ASN A 27 6.63 -7.00 -25.93
C ASN A 27 7.09 -6.53 -24.53
N GLY A 28 6.24 -6.63 -23.51
CA GLY A 28 6.61 -6.32 -22.12
C GLY A 28 6.72 -4.82 -21.80
N LYS A 29 6.29 -3.94 -22.72
CA LYS A 29 6.43 -2.48 -22.54
C LYS A 29 5.42 -1.92 -21.56
N VAL A 30 5.83 -0.89 -20.83
CA VAL A 30 4.96 -0.04 -20.00
C VAL A 30 5.08 1.40 -20.48
N ASN A 31 3.97 2.14 -20.45
CA ASN A 31 3.95 3.56 -20.79
C ASN A 31 3.88 4.38 -19.51
N VAL A 32 4.74 5.40 -19.40
CA VAL A 32 4.68 6.40 -18.33
C VAL A 32 4.21 7.71 -18.93
N PHE A 33 3.23 8.34 -18.29
CA PHE A 33 2.66 9.61 -18.74
C PHE A 33 2.79 10.64 -17.61
N ASN A 34 3.43 11.78 -17.92
CA ASN A 34 3.42 12.93 -17.04
C ASN A 34 2.38 13.93 -17.55
N SER A 35 1.40 14.30 -16.73
CA SER A 35 0.29 15.15 -17.14
C SER A 35 0.73 16.58 -17.45
N THR A 36 1.67 17.12 -16.67
CA THR A 36 2.12 18.51 -16.75
C THR A 36 3.56 18.67 -16.26
N GLY A 37 4.28 19.67 -16.78
CA GLY A 37 5.65 19.96 -16.36
C GLY A 37 6.67 18.91 -16.82
N ALA A 38 7.84 18.89 -16.18
CA ALA A 38 8.90 17.91 -16.43
C ALA A 38 9.20 17.13 -15.15
N ALA A 39 9.44 15.83 -15.29
CA ALA A 39 9.80 14.95 -14.18
C ALA A 39 10.81 13.91 -14.65
N ASN A 40 11.77 13.58 -13.78
CA ASN A 40 12.60 12.39 -13.94
C ASN A 40 11.86 11.20 -13.33
N VAL A 41 11.89 10.06 -14.01
CA VAL A 41 11.23 8.83 -13.56
C VAL A 41 12.28 7.73 -13.40
N ILE A 42 12.26 7.10 -12.23
CA ILE A 42 13.01 5.87 -11.94
C ILE A 42 11.97 4.78 -11.68
N ALA A 43 12.18 3.59 -12.23
CA ALA A 43 11.29 2.45 -12.03
C ALA A 43 12.13 1.21 -11.70
N ASP A 44 11.84 0.64 -10.53
CA ASP A 44 12.40 -0.63 -10.08
C ASP A 44 11.33 -1.73 -10.13
N VAL A 45 11.72 -2.94 -10.51
CA VAL A 45 10.79 -4.09 -10.58
C VAL A 45 10.95 -4.94 -9.32
N VAL A 46 9.90 -4.96 -8.48
CA VAL A 46 9.88 -5.75 -7.23
C VAL A 46 9.25 -7.13 -7.37
N GLY A 47 8.57 -7.40 -8.50
CA GLY A 47 7.95 -8.68 -8.81
C GLY A 47 7.16 -8.66 -10.13
N TYR A 48 6.62 -9.80 -10.53
CA TYR A 48 5.73 -9.93 -11.68
C TYR A 48 4.69 -11.02 -11.43
N TYR A 49 3.53 -10.90 -12.11
CA TYR A 49 2.50 -11.93 -12.14
C TYR A 49 2.58 -12.71 -13.46
N THR A 50 2.33 -14.02 -13.41
CA THR A 50 2.37 -14.91 -14.57
C THR A 50 1.32 -16.01 -14.44
N SER A 51 0.79 -16.49 -15.56
CA SER A 51 -0.15 -17.62 -15.60
C SER A 51 0.53 -18.96 -15.36
N VAL A 52 1.84 -19.04 -15.61
CA VAL A 52 2.65 -20.24 -15.35
C VAL A 52 3.47 -19.99 -14.09
N ALA A 53 3.17 -20.73 -13.02
CA ALA A 53 3.85 -20.58 -11.74
C ALA A 53 5.35 -20.96 -11.87
N PRO A 54 6.28 -20.00 -11.70
CA PRO A 54 7.70 -20.31 -11.68
C PRO A 54 8.08 -20.93 -10.33
N PRO A 55 9.21 -21.66 -10.25
CA PRO A 55 9.80 -22.03 -8.97
C PRO A 55 10.00 -20.79 -8.08
N GLY A 56 9.51 -20.83 -6.84
CA GLY A 56 9.57 -19.69 -5.91
C GLY A 56 8.52 -18.60 -6.12
N GLY A 57 7.63 -18.75 -7.11
CA GLY A 57 6.42 -17.93 -7.22
C GLY A 57 5.42 -18.26 -6.11
N GLY A 58 4.63 -17.25 -5.70
CA GLY A 58 3.60 -17.41 -4.67
C GLY A 58 2.25 -16.86 -5.10
N ARG A 59 1.19 -17.39 -4.50
CA ARG A 59 -0.19 -16.92 -4.56
C ARG A 59 -0.47 -16.05 -3.34
N PHE A 60 -1.34 -15.06 -3.50
CA PHE A 60 -1.59 -14.06 -2.47
C PHE A 60 -2.71 -14.51 -1.52
N THR A 61 -2.47 -14.38 -0.23
CA THR A 61 -3.48 -14.52 0.82
C THR A 61 -3.70 -13.16 1.47
N PRO A 62 -4.88 -12.55 1.31
CA PRO A 62 -5.17 -11.25 1.88
C PRO A 62 -5.53 -11.34 3.36
N LEU A 63 -5.02 -10.38 4.15
CA LEU A 63 -5.27 -10.26 5.57
C LEU A 63 -6.05 -8.99 5.88
N THR A 64 -6.75 -8.98 7.01
CA THR A 64 -7.17 -7.72 7.62
C THR A 64 -5.90 -7.00 8.09
N PRO A 65 -5.68 -5.71 7.78
CA PRO A 65 -4.46 -5.02 8.15
C PRO A 65 -4.16 -5.14 9.64
N ASP A 66 -2.94 -5.56 10.00
CA ASP A 66 -2.50 -5.66 11.39
C ASP A 66 -1.12 -5.04 11.60
N ARG A 67 -0.92 -4.38 12.73
CA ARG A 67 0.32 -3.66 13.01
C ARG A 67 1.39 -4.59 13.56
N VAL A 68 2.44 -4.80 12.77
CA VAL A 68 3.58 -5.66 13.15
C VAL A 68 4.82 -4.88 13.57
N LEU A 69 4.89 -3.58 13.25
CA LEU A 69 5.94 -2.68 13.71
C LEU A 69 5.34 -1.31 14.08
N ASP A 70 5.75 -0.78 15.22
CA ASP A 70 5.56 0.64 15.58
C ASP A 70 6.73 1.08 16.45
N THR A 71 7.68 1.82 15.87
CA THR A 71 8.84 2.25 16.65
C THR A 71 8.52 3.30 17.71
N ARG A 72 7.31 3.89 17.70
CA ARG A 72 6.90 4.85 18.74
C ARG A 72 6.51 4.16 20.04
N THR A 73 5.97 2.94 19.94
CA THR A 73 5.48 2.17 21.08
C THR A 73 6.29 0.90 21.35
N GLY A 74 7.20 0.53 20.44
CA GLY A 74 8.05 -0.66 20.56
C GLY A 74 7.41 -1.96 20.05
N ILE A 75 6.24 -1.89 19.40
CA ILE A 75 5.63 -3.05 18.71
C ILE A 75 6.62 -3.57 17.65
N GLY A 76 6.80 -4.90 17.59
CA GLY A 76 7.75 -5.53 16.68
C GLY A 76 9.22 -5.39 17.08
N ARG A 77 9.51 -4.75 18.23
CA ARG A 77 10.87 -4.49 18.74
C ARG A 77 11.06 -4.88 20.20
N GLY A 78 10.30 -5.85 20.69
CA GLY A 78 10.39 -6.30 22.09
C GLY A 78 10.13 -5.18 23.11
N GLY A 79 9.32 -4.18 22.76
CA GLY A 79 9.03 -3.02 23.62
C GLY A 79 10.01 -1.86 23.51
N VAL A 80 11.05 -1.97 22.67
CA VAL A 80 12.01 -0.87 22.46
C VAL A 80 11.41 0.21 21.56
N ALA A 81 10.91 1.27 22.19
CA ALA A 81 10.46 2.49 21.53
C ALA A 81 11.64 3.43 21.23
N GLY A 82 11.50 4.25 20.17
CA GLY A 82 12.48 5.24 19.73
C GLY A 82 12.54 5.34 18.21
N ALA A 83 12.91 6.52 17.71
CA ALA A 83 13.15 6.74 16.30
C ALA A 83 14.30 5.83 15.79
N VAL A 84 14.28 5.57 14.50
CA VAL A 84 15.36 4.89 13.78
C VAL A 84 16.32 5.97 13.31
N ASP A 85 17.54 5.96 13.83
CA ASP A 85 18.59 6.89 13.43
C ASP A 85 19.05 6.67 11.99
N PRO A 86 19.62 7.69 11.32
CA PRO A 86 20.14 7.54 9.98
C PRO A 86 21.24 6.48 9.93
N GLY A 87 21.24 5.69 8.87
CA GLY A 87 22.20 4.60 8.72
C GLY A 87 21.79 3.29 9.43
N GLN A 88 20.73 3.31 10.25
CA GLN A 88 20.30 2.13 11.01
C GLN A 88 19.26 1.30 10.25
N SER A 89 19.17 0.01 10.63
CA SER A 89 18.16 -0.91 10.12
C SER A 89 17.40 -1.61 11.23
N ILE A 90 16.17 -2.02 10.96
CA ILE A 90 15.37 -2.91 11.80
C ILE A 90 15.14 -4.22 11.04
N ASP A 91 15.51 -5.34 11.67
CA ASP A 91 15.11 -6.67 11.22
C ASP A 91 13.77 -7.04 11.85
N LEU A 92 12.70 -6.85 11.10
CA LEU A 92 11.32 -7.08 11.50
C LEU A 92 10.92 -8.54 11.29
N GLN A 93 10.42 -9.18 12.34
CA GLN A 93 9.73 -10.46 12.23
C GLN A 93 8.41 -10.27 11.46
N VAL A 94 8.22 -11.05 10.39
CA VAL A 94 6.99 -11.00 9.59
C VAL A 94 6.27 -12.33 9.51
N THR A 95 6.94 -13.47 9.74
CA THR A 95 6.25 -14.76 9.90
C THR A 95 5.84 -14.99 11.35
N GLY A 96 4.71 -15.68 11.56
CA GLY A 96 4.18 -15.98 12.90
C GLY A 96 3.54 -14.79 13.61
N VAL A 97 3.35 -13.66 12.93
CA VAL A 97 2.75 -12.43 13.47
C VAL A 97 1.70 -11.89 12.50
N GLY A 98 0.74 -11.13 13.01
CA GLY A 98 -0.27 -10.44 12.20
C GLY A 98 -1.04 -11.32 11.20
N GLY A 99 -1.26 -12.59 11.55
CA GLY A 99 -1.96 -13.56 10.69
C GLY A 99 -1.09 -14.22 9.61
N VAL A 100 0.20 -13.89 9.51
CA VAL A 100 1.15 -14.57 8.62
C VAL A 100 1.59 -15.90 9.26
N PRO A 101 1.51 -17.04 8.55
CA PRO A 101 2.02 -18.32 9.06
C PRO A 101 3.50 -18.30 9.42
N VAL A 102 3.92 -19.20 10.31
CA VAL A 102 5.32 -19.28 10.80
C VAL A 102 6.32 -19.74 9.73
N SER A 103 5.86 -20.44 8.68
CA SER A 103 6.68 -21.05 7.64
C SER A 103 5.95 -21.09 6.30
N GLY A 104 6.69 -21.37 5.21
CA GLY A 104 6.11 -21.52 3.86
C GLY A 104 5.76 -20.19 3.19
N ILE A 105 6.31 -19.09 3.68
CA ILE A 105 6.04 -17.74 3.20
C ILE A 105 7.17 -17.28 2.29
N ASN A 106 6.83 -16.89 1.07
CA ASN A 106 7.78 -16.41 0.06
C ASN A 106 8.00 -14.90 0.18
N ALA A 107 6.93 -14.14 0.42
CA ALA A 107 6.95 -12.69 0.50
C ALA A 107 5.78 -12.18 1.36
N VAL A 108 5.87 -10.93 1.82
CA VAL A 108 4.81 -10.21 2.52
C VAL A 108 4.47 -8.91 1.81
N ALA A 109 3.22 -8.48 1.94
CA ALA A 109 2.77 -7.15 1.58
C ALA A 109 2.62 -6.33 2.87
N LEU A 110 3.37 -5.24 2.97
CA LEU A 110 3.39 -4.34 4.12
C LEU A 110 2.99 -2.94 3.65
N ASN A 111 2.15 -2.25 4.40
CA ASN A 111 2.06 -0.80 4.29
C ASN A 111 3.03 -0.18 5.29
N VAL A 112 4.07 0.49 4.78
CA VAL A 112 5.12 1.10 5.61
C VAL A 112 4.87 2.59 5.70
N THR A 113 4.67 3.09 6.92
CA THR A 113 4.50 4.50 7.22
C THR A 113 5.77 5.05 7.87
N VAL A 114 6.29 6.12 7.29
CA VAL A 114 7.35 6.95 7.87
C VAL A 114 6.66 8.08 8.63
N ASP A 115 7.00 8.26 9.90
CA ASP A 115 6.39 9.24 10.79
C ASP A 115 7.45 10.14 11.42
N GLN A 116 7.14 11.43 11.53
CA GLN A 116 8.02 12.48 12.07
C GLN A 116 9.49 12.43 11.55
N PRO A 117 9.75 12.29 10.24
CA PRO A 117 11.12 12.33 9.73
C PRO A 117 11.77 13.69 9.97
N SER A 118 13.02 13.71 10.44
CA SER A 118 13.77 14.94 10.74
C SER A 118 14.49 15.54 9.54
N ALA A 119 14.64 14.78 8.45
CA ALA A 119 15.28 15.19 7.20
C ALA A 119 14.64 14.47 6.01
N SER A 120 14.99 14.88 4.80
CA SER A 120 14.62 14.11 3.61
C SER A 120 15.49 12.85 3.53
N GLY A 121 14.87 11.75 3.12
CA GLY A 121 15.51 10.44 3.10
C GLY A 121 14.65 9.38 2.44
N PHE A 122 15.02 8.13 2.64
CA PHE A 122 14.31 6.99 2.12
C PHE A 122 14.45 5.76 3.01
N VAL A 123 13.48 4.85 2.88
CA VAL A 123 13.50 3.51 3.42
C VAL A 123 13.79 2.51 2.31
N THR A 124 14.74 1.60 2.54
CA THR A 124 14.90 0.39 1.73
C THR A 124 14.38 -0.81 2.52
N THR A 125 13.58 -1.66 1.89
CA THR A 125 13.04 -2.90 2.49
C THR A 125 13.48 -4.11 1.69
N TRP A 126 14.03 -5.14 2.33
CA TRP A 126 14.57 -6.33 1.66
C TRP A 126 14.56 -7.56 2.58
N PRO A 127 14.70 -8.81 2.05
CA PRO A 127 14.83 -10.00 2.90
C PRO A 127 16.11 -9.97 3.73
N THR A 128 16.03 -10.32 5.01
CA THR A 128 17.21 -10.57 5.84
C THR A 128 18.09 -11.68 5.26
N GLY A 129 19.41 -11.58 5.48
CA GLY A 129 20.38 -12.54 4.96
C GLY A 129 20.86 -12.26 3.54
N GLU A 130 20.27 -11.28 2.86
CA GLU A 130 20.71 -10.78 1.54
C GLU A 130 21.37 -9.41 1.65
N PRO A 131 22.28 -9.04 0.72
CA PRO A 131 22.84 -7.70 0.67
C PRO A 131 21.74 -6.67 0.40
N ARG A 132 21.81 -5.52 1.09
CA ARG A 132 20.86 -4.42 0.90
C ARG A 132 20.91 -3.93 -0.55
N PRO A 133 19.76 -3.88 -1.27
CA PRO A 133 19.72 -3.33 -2.61
C PRO A 133 19.89 -1.80 -2.60
N ASN A 134 20.24 -1.23 -3.75
CA ASN A 134 20.33 0.24 -3.91
C ASN A 134 18.95 0.91 -4.04
N ALA A 135 17.91 0.15 -4.38
CA ALA A 135 16.57 0.67 -4.60
C ALA A 135 15.93 1.16 -3.29
N SER A 136 15.21 2.29 -3.34
CA SER A 136 14.35 2.72 -2.25
C SER A 136 12.94 2.14 -2.40
N THR A 137 12.33 1.83 -1.27
CA THR A 137 10.93 1.36 -1.19
C THR A 137 9.97 2.45 -0.72
N HIS A 138 10.49 3.49 -0.07
CA HIS A 138 9.70 4.65 0.38
C HIS A 138 10.62 5.87 0.45
N ASN A 139 10.22 7.02 -0.09
CA ASN A 139 10.97 8.27 -0.03
C ASN A 139 10.14 9.28 0.76
N PHE A 140 10.80 10.07 1.59
CA PHE A 140 10.13 10.98 2.52
C PHE A 140 10.87 12.32 2.63
N VAL A 141 10.14 13.32 3.12
CA VAL A 141 10.60 14.69 3.37
C VAL A 141 10.31 15.04 4.83
N PRO A 142 11.04 15.98 5.46
CA PRO A 142 10.91 16.22 6.89
C PRO A 142 9.50 16.68 7.28
N ASN A 143 9.07 16.31 8.48
CA ASN A 143 7.78 16.67 9.07
C ASN A 143 6.54 16.22 8.28
N LEU A 144 6.69 15.24 7.38
CA LEU A 144 5.58 14.64 6.65
C LEU A 144 5.43 13.17 6.98
N THR A 145 4.34 12.81 7.64
CA THR A 145 3.91 11.42 7.77
C THR A 145 3.38 10.94 6.41
N ALA A 146 3.93 9.84 5.90
CA ALA A 146 3.51 9.27 4.62
C ALA A 146 3.63 7.75 4.64
N ALA A 147 2.68 7.07 3.99
CA ALA A 147 2.67 5.63 3.82
C ALA A 147 2.93 5.23 2.37
N ASN A 148 3.54 4.07 2.17
CA ASN A 148 3.68 3.44 0.87
C ASN A 148 3.56 1.91 1.01
N LEU A 149 2.90 1.26 0.05
CA LEU A 149 2.87 -0.20 -0.02
C LEU A 149 4.23 -0.76 -0.44
N VAL A 150 4.67 -1.80 0.25
CA VAL A 150 5.93 -2.50 0.04
C VAL A 150 5.66 -3.99 -0.12
N LEU A 151 6.19 -4.58 -1.19
CA LEU A 151 6.31 -6.04 -1.33
C LEU A 151 7.75 -6.44 -1.05
N ALA A 152 7.95 -7.35 -0.10
CA ALA A 152 9.28 -7.83 0.26
C ALA A 152 9.30 -9.35 0.37
N LYS A 153 10.32 -9.99 -0.24
CA LYS A 153 10.60 -11.40 0.05
C LYS A 153 10.90 -11.57 1.54
N VAL A 154 10.51 -12.71 2.08
CA VAL A 154 10.85 -13.09 3.45
C VAL A 154 12.24 -13.72 3.45
N GLY A 155 13.14 -13.18 4.28
CA GLY A 155 14.51 -13.64 4.41
C GLY A 155 14.73 -14.65 5.54
N ALA A 156 15.99 -14.78 5.94
CA ALA A 156 16.41 -15.66 7.02
C ALA A 156 15.59 -15.43 8.30
N ASN A 157 15.17 -16.53 8.93
CA ASN A 157 14.36 -16.55 10.16
C ASN A 157 12.99 -15.87 10.05
N GLY A 158 12.45 -15.71 8.83
CA GLY A 158 11.10 -15.17 8.66
C GLY A 158 11.02 -13.64 8.78
N LYS A 159 12.11 -12.95 8.44
CA LYS A 159 12.27 -11.51 8.66
C LYS A 159 12.45 -10.71 7.38
N VAL A 160 12.24 -9.40 7.49
CA VAL A 160 12.63 -8.38 6.50
C VAL A 160 13.42 -7.28 7.19
N SER A 161 14.38 -6.68 6.49
CA SER A 161 15.15 -5.54 6.99
C SER A 161 14.54 -4.23 6.45
N LEU A 162 14.41 -3.21 7.31
CA LEU A 162 14.01 -1.85 6.96
C LEU A 162 15.14 -0.89 7.32
N PHE A 163 15.78 -0.28 6.31
CA PHE A 163 16.89 0.67 6.48
C PHE A 163 16.41 2.10 6.38
N ASN A 164 16.85 2.97 7.30
CA ASN A 164 16.64 4.40 7.20
C ASN A 164 17.90 5.12 6.68
N SER A 165 17.80 5.86 5.59
CA SER A 165 18.97 6.49 4.96
C SER A 165 19.43 7.81 5.58
N SER A 166 18.51 8.62 6.11
CA SER A 166 18.79 10.00 6.49
C SER A 166 17.73 10.55 7.43
N GLY A 167 18.14 11.41 8.37
CA GLY A 167 17.30 11.92 9.45
C GLY A 167 16.87 10.82 10.43
N ALA A 168 16.48 11.20 11.64
CA ALA A 168 15.79 10.28 12.53
C ALA A 168 14.32 10.21 12.11
N THR A 169 13.70 9.02 12.15
CA THR A 169 12.27 8.86 11.85
C THR A 169 11.65 7.67 12.57
N HIS A 170 10.34 7.70 12.78
CA HIS A 170 9.60 6.53 13.21
C HIS A 170 9.16 5.69 12.01
N LEU A 171 9.24 4.37 12.16
CA LEU A 171 8.75 3.41 11.17
C LEU A 171 7.58 2.64 11.78
N ILE A 172 6.51 2.55 11.02
CA ILE A 172 5.31 1.77 11.33
C ILE A 172 5.08 0.85 10.14
N ALA A 173 4.84 -0.43 10.40
CA ALA A 173 4.52 -1.39 9.34
C ALA A 173 3.26 -2.18 9.71
N ASP A 174 2.29 -2.12 8.83
CA ASP A 174 1.06 -2.90 8.92
C ASP A 174 1.09 -3.99 7.83
N VAL A 175 0.90 -5.26 8.20
CA VAL A 175 0.84 -6.37 7.25
C VAL A 175 -0.56 -6.48 6.67
N VAL A 176 -0.66 -6.55 5.34
CA VAL A 176 -1.95 -6.60 4.60
C VAL A 176 -2.16 -7.92 3.86
N GLY A 177 -1.14 -8.77 3.81
CA GLY A 177 -1.21 -10.10 3.21
C GLY A 177 0.16 -10.71 2.99
N TYR A 178 0.17 -11.94 2.48
CA TYR A 178 1.41 -12.69 2.21
C TYR A 178 1.30 -13.53 0.94
N PHE A 179 2.45 -13.90 0.39
CA PHE A 179 2.58 -14.80 -0.74
C PHE A 179 3.13 -16.16 -0.27
N SER A 180 2.45 -17.24 -0.64
CA SER A 180 2.85 -18.62 -0.34
C SER A 180 2.59 -19.55 -1.53
N ALA A 181 2.86 -20.85 -1.42
CA ALA A 181 2.42 -21.82 -2.43
C ALA A 181 0.87 -21.88 -2.59
N SER A 182 0.14 -21.41 -1.58
CA SER A 182 -1.33 -21.34 -1.52
C SER A 182 -1.85 -19.89 -1.52
N GLY A 183 -3.14 -19.71 -1.83
CA GLY A 183 -3.80 -18.41 -1.94
C GLY A 183 -4.46 -18.21 -3.30
N GLY A 184 -4.95 -17.00 -3.55
CA GLY A 184 -5.52 -16.63 -4.86
C GLY A 184 -4.47 -16.18 -5.86
N ALA A 185 -4.76 -16.37 -7.15
CA ALA A 185 -4.04 -15.73 -8.24
C ALA A 185 -4.53 -14.29 -8.45
N PHE A 186 -3.63 -13.43 -8.92
CA PHE A 186 -4.02 -12.11 -9.40
C PHE A 186 -4.65 -12.21 -10.80
N VAL A 187 -5.83 -11.62 -10.93
CA VAL A 187 -6.52 -11.45 -12.21
C VAL A 187 -6.51 -9.95 -12.57
N PRO A 188 -5.70 -9.54 -13.56
CA PRO A 188 -5.63 -8.14 -13.97
C PRO A 188 -6.89 -7.74 -14.73
N VAL A 189 -7.34 -6.51 -14.51
CA VAL A 189 -8.43 -5.88 -15.27
C VAL A 189 -7.89 -4.66 -16.03
N THR A 190 -8.66 -4.15 -16.99
CA THR A 190 -8.39 -2.80 -17.50
C THR A 190 -8.68 -1.83 -16.34
N PRO A 191 -7.76 -0.91 -15.98
CA PRO A 191 -8.01 -0.06 -14.83
C PRO A 191 -9.31 0.71 -14.93
N GLU A 192 -10.12 0.65 -13.87
CA GLU A 192 -11.48 1.18 -13.85
C GLU A 192 -11.76 1.88 -12.52
N ARG A 193 -12.54 2.96 -12.56
CA ARG A 193 -12.93 3.69 -11.36
C ARG A 193 -14.04 2.94 -10.64
N LEU A 194 -13.75 2.48 -9.42
CA LEU A 194 -14.77 1.94 -8.54
C LEU A 194 -15.47 3.07 -7.79
N LEU A 195 -14.72 4.01 -7.23
CA LEU A 195 -15.27 5.06 -6.39
C LEU A 195 -14.75 6.43 -6.81
N ASP A 196 -15.64 7.41 -6.84
CA ASP A 196 -15.28 8.84 -6.82
C ASP A 196 -16.30 9.61 -5.99
N THR A 197 -15.91 9.99 -4.77
CA THR A 197 -16.83 10.70 -3.88
C THR A 197 -17.15 12.12 -4.36
N ARG A 198 -16.42 12.65 -5.35
CA ARG A 198 -16.64 13.99 -5.89
C ARG A 198 -17.85 14.06 -6.82
N ASP A 199 -18.17 12.96 -7.51
CA ASP A 199 -19.23 12.91 -8.50
C ASP A 199 -20.31 11.84 -8.23
N GLY A 200 -20.10 10.98 -7.23
CA GLY A 200 -21.07 9.96 -6.83
C GLY A 200 -20.83 8.60 -7.48
N THR A 201 -19.78 8.45 -8.30
CA THR A 201 -19.36 7.15 -8.85
C THR A 201 -19.15 6.16 -7.70
N GLY A 202 -19.75 4.97 -7.81
CA GLY A 202 -19.74 3.97 -6.73
C GLY A 202 -20.79 4.18 -5.65
N GLY A 203 -21.74 5.10 -5.85
CA GLY A 203 -22.92 5.26 -4.98
C GLY A 203 -22.68 6.08 -3.71
N VAL A 204 -21.51 6.71 -3.58
CA VAL A 204 -21.18 7.60 -2.45
C VAL A 204 -20.86 8.98 -3.01
N LEU A 205 -21.66 9.98 -2.64
CA LEU A 205 -21.43 11.38 -3.01
C LEU A 205 -21.12 12.21 -1.75
N GLY A 206 -20.01 12.94 -1.79
CA GLY A 206 -19.55 13.84 -0.74
C GLY A 206 -18.30 13.34 -0.03
N ALA A 207 -17.48 14.31 0.43
CA ALA A 207 -16.24 14.05 1.11
C ALA A 207 -16.44 13.23 2.40
N LEU A 208 -15.51 12.30 2.65
CA LEU A 208 -15.49 11.49 3.85
C LEU A 208 -15.12 12.39 5.05
N GLY A 209 -16.04 12.56 6.00
CA GLY A 209 -15.75 13.06 7.36
C GLY A 209 -15.17 11.96 8.25
N PRO A 210 -15.56 11.81 9.53
CA PRO A 210 -15.24 10.61 10.31
C PRO A 210 -16.17 9.44 9.93
N THR A 211 -15.56 8.33 9.49
CA THR A 211 -16.13 7.01 9.06
C THR A 211 -17.29 7.04 8.05
N VAL A 212 -17.04 6.50 6.86
CA VAL A 212 -18.06 6.22 5.86
C VAL A 212 -17.89 4.77 5.36
N ASN A 213 -18.99 4.04 5.19
CA ASN A 213 -18.94 2.69 4.61
C ASN A 213 -18.83 2.81 3.08
N VAL A 214 -17.92 2.06 2.45
CA VAL A 214 -17.68 2.13 1.00
C VAL A 214 -17.80 0.74 0.39
N GLY A 215 -18.96 0.42 -0.18
CA GLY A 215 -19.13 -0.84 -0.90
C GLY A 215 -18.14 -0.98 -2.06
N ALA A 216 -17.13 -1.85 -1.93
CA ALA A 216 -16.12 -2.09 -2.98
C ALA A 216 -16.57 -3.10 -4.04
N SER A 217 -17.44 -4.03 -3.67
CA SER A 217 -18.30 -4.74 -4.60
C SER A 217 -19.48 -3.83 -4.84
N LEU A 218 -19.34 -3.04 -5.89
CA LEU A 218 -20.50 -2.42 -6.47
C LEU A 218 -21.23 -3.56 -7.18
N ALA A 219 -22.50 -3.69 -6.85
CA ALA A 219 -23.44 -4.56 -7.53
C ALA A 219 -23.29 -4.44 -9.06
N ASP A 220 -23.53 -5.55 -9.77
CA ASP A 220 -23.68 -5.66 -11.23
C ASP A 220 -23.03 -4.55 -12.08
N GLY A 221 -21.83 -4.81 -12.61
CA GLY A 221 -21.16 -3.91 -13.56
C GLY A 221 -19.66 -3.69 -13.33
N THR A 222 -19.12 -4.08 -12.18
CA THR A 222 -17.67 -4.00 -11.92
C THR A 222 -16.90 -5.17 -12.53
N PRO A 223 -15.59 -5.00 -12.80
CA PRO A 223 -14.76 -6.09 -13.29
C PRO A 223 -14.30 -7.04 -12.17
N VAL A 224 -14.82 -6.88 -10.94
CA VAL A 224 -14.46 -7.67 -9.76
C VAL A 224 -15.59 -8.67 -9.44
N PRO A 225 -15.38 -9.99 -9.58
CA PRO A 225 -16.41 -10.97 -9.29
C PRO A 225 -16.68 -11.09 -7.79
N SER A 226 -17.88 -11.55 -7.41
CA SER A 226 -18.26 -11.79 -6.01
C SER A 226 -17.41 -12.86 -5.31
N SER A 227 -16.73 -13.71 -6.07
CA SER A 227 -15.77 -14.71 -5.59
C SER A 227 -14.38 -14.13 -5.27
N ALA A 228 -14.12 -12.86 -5.60
CA ALA A 228 -12.85 -12.23 -5.27
C ALA A 228 -12.65 -12.14 -3.75
N THR A 229 -11.44 -12.43 -3.30
CA THR A 229 -11.06 -12.38 -1.88
C THR A 229 -10.34 -11.08 -1.51
N ALA A 230 -9.80 -10.38 -2.51
CA ALA A 230 -9.16 -9.07 -2.39
C ALA A 230 -9.17 -8.31 -3.71
N VAL A 231 -8.97 -7.00 -3.63
CA VAL A 231 -8.72 -6.11 -4.77
C VAL A 231 -7.35 -5.45 -4.64
N ILE A 232 -6.73 -5.20 -5.80
CA ILE A 232 -5.55 -4.35 -5.90
C ILE A 232 -6.01 -3.04 -6.52
N VAL A 233 -5.90 -1.96 -5.75
CA VAL A 233 -6.41 -0.64 -6.12
C VAL A 233 -5.31 0.41 -6.01
N ASN A 234 -5.46 1.51 -6.72
CA ASN A 234 -4.88 2.78 -6.32
C ASN A 234 -5.96 3.60 -5.64
N ILE A 235 -5.74 3.99 -4.40
CA ILE A 235 -6.64 4.83 -3.63
C ILE A 235 -6.01 6.21 -3.47
N THR A 236 -6.76 7.26 -3.77
CA THR A 236 -6.28 8.64 -3.73
C THR A 236 -7.21 9.50 -2.89
N ALA A 237 -6.66 10.13 -1.86
CA ALA A 237 -7.35 11.20 -1.17
C ALA A 237 -7.15 12.53 -1.90
N VAL A 238 -8.24 13.28 -2.09
CA VAL A 238 -8.25 14.60 -2.72
C VAL A 238 -9.11 15.57 -1.89
N ASN A 239 -8.94 16.87 -2.11
CA ASN A 239 -9.69 17.93 -1.42
C ASN A 239 -9.67 17.83 0.12
N SER A 240 -8.57 17.34 0.69
CA SER A 240 -8.45 17.16 2.13
C SER A 240 -8.40 18.51 2.86
N THR A 241 -9.18 18.66 3.93
CA THR A 241 -9.29 19.93 4.68
C THR A 241 -8.32 20.02 5.86
N LEU A 242 -7.86 18.88 6.39
CA LEU A 242 -6.87 18.79 7.46
C LEU A 242 -5.90 17.62 7.22
N PRO A 243 -4.70 17.63 7.82
CA PRO A 243 -3.89 16.42 7.94
C PRO A 243 -4.68 15.31 8.62
N SER A 244 -4.60 14.09 8.09
CA SER A 244 -5.36 12.95 8.58
C SER A 244 -4.66 11.64 8.19
N TYR A 245 -5.26 10.52 8.55
CA TYR A 245 -4.97 9.22 7.96
C TYR A 245 -6.27 8.60 7.44
N VAL A 246 -6.13 7.81 6.37
CA VAL A 246 -7.21 6.96 5.86
C VAL A 246 -6.91 5.51 6.20
N THR A 247 -7.94 4.77 6.60
CA THR A 247 -7.90 3.31 6.81
C THR A 247 -8.92 2.66 5.88
N ALA A 248 -8.56 1.57 5.21
CA ALA A 248 -9.49 0.73 4.47
C ALA A 248 -9.36 -0.72 4.93
N TRP A 249 -10.50 -1.40 5.15
CA TRP A 249 -10.53 -2.76 5.69
C TRP A 249 -11.78 -3.52 5.22
N PRO A 250 -11.85 -4.86 5.39
CA PRO A 250 -13.03 -5.65 5.04
C PRO A 250 -14.26 -5.17 5.82
N ALA A 251 -15.36 -4.91 5.12
CA ALA A 251 -16.59 -4.47 5.76
C ALA A 251 -17.09 -5.50 6.79
N GLY A 252 -17.71 -5.01 7.86
CA GLY A 252 -18.26 -5.84 8.94
C GLY A 252 -17.22 -6.37 9.94
N LEU A 253 -15.95 -5.95 9.81
CA LEU A 253 -14.91 -6.18 10.81
C LEU A 253 -14.63 -4.91 11.62
N THR A 254 -14.00 -5.09 12.79
CA THR A 254 -13.53 -3.94 13.59
C THR A 254 -12.43 -3.21 12.83
N ARG A 255 -12.51 -1.88 12.79
CA ARG A 255 -11.52 -1.03 12.14
C ARG A 255 -10.13 -1.25 12.75
N PRO A 256 -9.11 -1.62 11.95
CA PRO A 256 -7.75 -1.72 12.43
C PRO A 256 -7.14 -0.33 12.68
N THR A 257 -6.04 -0.26 13.43
CA THR A 257 -5.29 1.00 13.63
C THR A 257 -4.39 1.36 12.44
N ALA A 258 -4.28 0.46 11.47
CA ALA A 258 -3.46 0.63 10.26
C ALA A 258 -3.98 1.79 9.41
N SER A 259 -3.08 2.67 8.95
CA SER A 259 -3.40 3.64 7.91
C SER A 259 -2.98 3.06 6.56
N ILE A 260 -3.74 3.32 5.50
CA ILE A 260 -3.33 3.05 4.11
C ILE A 260 -2.63 4.27 3.49
N MET A 261 -2.99 5.50 3.88
CA MET A 261 -2.37 6.74 3.40
C MET A 261 -2.60 7.88 4.39
N ASN A 262 -1.82 8.96 4.25
CA ASN A 262 -1.83 10.12 5.14
C ASN A 262 -2.16 11.41 4.36
N PRO A 263 -3.45 11.70 4.12
CA PRO A 263 -3.86 12.90 3.40
C PRO A 263 -3.52 14.19 4.13
N ARG A 264 -3.37 15.26 3.33
CA ARG A 264 -3.10 16.61 3.81
C ARG A 264 -3.67 17.65 2.85
N PRO A 265 -3.93 18.89 3.31
CA PRO A 265 -4.44 19.94 2.44
C PRO A 265 -3.50 20.29 1.30
N GLY A 266 -4.10 20.71 0.18
CA GLY A 266 -3.40 21.32 -0.95
C GLY A 266 -2.77 20.35 -1.96
N VAL A 267 -2.78 19.04 -1.71
CA VAL A 267 -2.23 18.04 -2.65
C VAL A 267 -3.00 16.72 -2.60
N PRO A 268 -3.29 16.09 -3.74
CA PRO A 268 -3.71 14.69 -3.79
C PRO A 268 -2.67 13.74 -3.19
N VAL A 269 -3.11 12.74 -2.42
CA VAL A 269 -2.24 11.72 -1.82
C VAL A 269 -2.70 10.33 -2.27
N PRO A 270 -1.98 9.67 -3.20
CA PRO A 270 -2.25 8.31 -3.62
C PRO A 270 -1.44 7.28 -2.83
N ASN A 271 -1.95 6.05 -2.74
CA ASN A 271 -1.17 4.85 -2.43
C ASN A 271 -1.79 3.64 -3.14
N GLN A 272 -0.97 2.70 -3.62
CA GLN A 272 -1.51 1.39 -4.01
C GLN A 272 -1.87 0.59 -2.75
N ALA A 273 -3.01 -0.09 -2.77
CA ALA A 273 -3.48 -0.88 -1.65
C ALA A 273 -3.93 -2.27 -2.10
N TYR A 274 -3.56 -3.29 -1.31
CA TYR A 274 -4.03 -4.67 -1.45
C TYR A 274 -5.07 -4.87 -0.36
N LEU A 275 -6.34 -4.88 -0.72
CA LEU A 275 -7.44 -4.79 0.23
C LEU A 275 -8.24 -6.09 0.24
N LYS A 276 -8.21 -6.78 1.38
CA LYS A 276 -9.09 -7.93 1.64
C LYS A 276 -10.55 -7.49 1.55
N LEU A 277 -11.38 -8.24 0.83
CA LEU A 277 -12.81 -7.96 0.74
C LEU A 277 -13.59 -8.62 1.89
N GLY A 278 -14.62 -7.93 2.40
CA GLY A 278 -15.59 -8.45 3.36
C GLY A 278 -16.75 -9.20 2.69
N PRO A 279 -17.78 -9.58 3.46
CA PRO A 279 -19.00 -10.18 2.92
C PRO A 279 -19.61 -9.34 1.79
N GLY A 280 -20.09 -10.02 0.75
CA GLY A 280 -20.63 -9.35 -0.43
C GLY A 280 -19.60 -8.49 -1.16
N GLY A 281 -18.30 -8.70 -0.94
CA GLY A 281 -17.20 -7.97 -1.57
C GLY A 281 -17.00 -6.53 -1.09
N MET A 282 -17.52 -6.17 0.08
CA MET A 282 -17.52 -4.78 0.57
C MET A 282 -16.25 -4.39 1.36
N LEU A 283 -15.96 -3.09 1.42
CA LEU A 283 -14.91 -2.48 2.24
C LEU A 283 -15.51 -1.38 3.13
N ASP A 284 -14.80 -1.00 4.18
CA ASP A 284 -15.06 0.22 4.92
C ASP A 284 -13.87 1.16 4.73
N VAL A 285 -14.13 2.48 4.60
CA VAL A 285 -13.09 3.50 4.42
C VAL A 285 -13.29 4.63 5.43
N PHE A 286 -12.30 4.79 6.29
CA PHE A 286 -12.32 5.77 7.37
C PHE A 286 -11.34 6.90 7.08
N ASN A 287 -11.78 8.14 7.22
CA ASN A 287 -10.91 9.30 7.39
C ASN A 287 -10.93 9.74 8.86
N PHE A 288 -9.77 10.03 9.45
CA PHE A 288 -9.65 10.33 10.87
C PHE A 288 -10.11 11.74 11.26
N THR A 289 -9.56 12.76 10.59
CA THR A 289 -9.77 14.16 10.92
C THR A 289 -10.11 14.98 9.68
N GLY A 290 -10.87 16.06 9.88
CA GLY A 290 -11.36 16.89 8.79
C GLY A 290 -12.24 16.11 7.82
N SER A 291 -12.17 16.49 6.55
CA SER A 291 -12.86 15.85 5.44
C SER A 291 -11.89 15.58 4.30
N THR A 292 -12.10 14.52 3.54
CA THR A 292 -11.39 14.25 2.29
C THR A 292 -12.27 13.53 1.30
N ASP A 293 -12.21 13.91 0.03
CA ASP A 293 -12.73 13.08 -1.04
C ASP A 293 -11.80 11.88 -1.27
N VAL A 294 -12.36 10.77 -1.75
CA VAL A 294 -11.62 9.55 -2.06
C VAL A 294 -11.98 9.05 -3.46
N VAL A 295 -10.93 8.74 -4.22
CA VAL A 295 -11.00 8.10 -5.53
C VAL A 295 -10.36 6.71 -5.43
N ILE A 296 -11.03 5.68 -5.93
CA ILE A 296 -10.51 4.31 -5.95
C ILE A 296 -10.56 3.79 -7.38
N ASP A 297 -9.40 3.52 -7.96
CA ASP A 297 -9.26 2.86 -9.25
C ASP A 297 -8.76 1.42 -9.04
N VAL A 298 -9.43 0.42 -9.61
CA VAL A 298 -9.07 -1.00 -9.51
C VAL A 298 -8.16 -1.43 -10.65
N PHE A 299 -7.14 -2.23 -10.34
CA PHE A 299 -6.17 -2.77 -11.31
C PHE A 299 -6.32 -4.28 -11.49
N GLY A 300 -6.96 -4.94 -10.54
CA GLY A 300 -7.36 -6.34 -10.61
C GLY A 300 -7.79 -6.87 -9.25
N TYR A 301 -8.03 -8.18 -9.19
CA TYR A 301 -8.53 -8.86 -8.00
C TYR A 301 -7.78 -10.17 -7.74
N ILE A 302 -8.01 -10.76 -6.57
CA ILE A 302 -7.39 -12.01 -6.12
C ILE A 302 -8.46 -13.11 -6.03
N GLN A 303 -8.27 -14.23 -6.73
CA GLN A 303 -9.16 -15.39 -6.75
C GLN A 303 -8.42 -16.72 -6.88
#